data_AF-A0A1F9KSM5-F1
#
_entry.id   AF-A0A1F9KSM5-F1
#
_cell.length_a   1.000
_cell.length_b   1.000
_cell.length_c   1.000
_cell.angle_alpha   90.00
_cell.angle_beta   90.00
_cell.angle_gamma   90.00
#
_symmetry.space_group_name_H-M   'P 1'
#
loop_
_entity.id
_entity.type
_entity.pdbx_description
1 polymer ?
#
loop_
_entity_poly.entity_id
_entity_poly.type
_entity_poly.pdbx_seq_one_letter_code
_entity_poly.pdbx_strand_id
1 'polypeptide(L)'
;MVVTSVGFGVLFYLLKTDDDGFLSVVDHANLVFHEAGHVIFGILGRTLGLYGGTLGQLAIPLIVGAAFLLQREAVSLAIAGVWFFQNFLNIARYIADARVQLLPLVGGGDHDWANILSRWGALAADTRIAGVVTAAGWIGMAAVWGWLVWRWAHSSEEEPA
;
A
#
# COMPACT_ATOMS: atom_id res chain seq x y z
N MET A 1 1.35 -23.63 0.25
CA MET A 1 0.10 -23.38 -0.49
C MET A 1 -1.06 -23.03 0.46
N VAL A 2 -1.63 -24.00 1.18
CA VAL A 2 -2.85 -23.81 2.00
C VAL A 2 -2.69 -22.73 3.07
N VAL A 3 -1.62 -22.77 3.87
CA VAL A 3 -1.40 -21.81 4.97
C VAL A 3 -1.35 -20.37 4.47
N THR A 4 -0.59 -20.11 3.41
CA THR A 4 -0.47 -18.77 2.82
C THR A 4 -1.79 -18.27 2.23
N SER A 5 -2.52 -19.11 1.49
CA SER A 5 -3.83 -18.73 0.94
C SER A 5 -4.85 -18.45 2.04
N VAL A 6 -4.87 -19.26 3.11
CA VAL A 6 -5.73 -19.00 4.27
C VAL A 6 -5.32 -17.67 4.92
N GLY A 7 -4.03 -17.41 5.07
CA GLY A 7 -3.51 -16.14 5.57
C GLY A 7 -3.99 -14.93 4.77
N PHE A 8 -3.93 -14.97 3.43
CA PHE A 8 -4.47 -13.91 2.58
C PHE A 8 -5.99 -13.78 2.69
N GLY A 9 -6.73 -14.89 2.78
CA GLY A 9 -8.17 -14.86 3.01
C GLY A 9 -8.55 -14.19 4.33
N VAL A 10 -7.84 -14.52 5.42
CA VAL A 10 -8.02 -13.89 6.72
C VAL A 10 -7.68 -12.41 6.66
N LEU A 11 -6.56 -12.04 6.03
CA LEU A 11 -6.17 -10.63 5.86
C LEU A 11 -7.26 -9.83 5.12
N PHE A 12 -7.78 -10.37 4.01
CA PHE A 12 -8.83 -9.71 3.22
C PHE A 12 -10.12 -9.56 4.02
N TYR A 13 -10.48 -10.59 4.80
CA TYR A 13 -11.62 -10.54 5.70
C TYR A 13 -11.44 -9.41 6.73
N LEU A 14 -10.31 -9.38 7.43
CA LEU A 14 -10.02 -8.34 8.43
C LEU A 14 -10.06 -6.94 7.83
N LEU A 15 -9.40 -6.72 6.69
CA LEU A 15 -9.41 -5.44 5.97
C LEU A 15 -10.81 -5.00 5.52
N LYS A 16 -11.72 -5.96 5.30
CA LYS A 16 -13.09 -5.68 4.85
C LYS A 16 -14.07 -5.46 6.00
N THR A 17 -13.83 -6.09 7.15
CA THR A 17 -14.71 -6.00 8.33
C THR A 17 -14.33 -4.93 9.32
N ASP A 18 -13.07 -4.47 9.29
CA ASP A 18 -12.65 -3.31 10.06
C ASP A 18 -13.29 -2.06 9.45
N ASP A 19 -13.98 -1.27 10.28
CA ASP A 19 -14.72 -0.07 9.85
C ASP A 19 -13.82 0.93 9.10
N ASP A 20 -12.54 0.93 9.46
CA ASP A 20 -11.54 1.85 8.96
C ASP A 20 -10.54 1.19 7.99
N GLY A 21 -10.59 -0.14 7.87
CA GLY A 21 -9.65 -0.95 7.09
C GLY A 21 -8.20 -0.84 7.58
N PHE A 22 -8.00 -0.38 8.82
CA PHE A 22 -6.69 -0.01 9.36
C PHE A 22 -6.10 -1.16 10.19
N LEU A 23 -5.06 -1.78 9.68
CA LEU A 23 -4.33 -2.84 10.36
C LEU A 23 -3.23 -2.23 11.21
N SER A 24 -3.53 -2.05 12.51
CA SER A 24 -2.65 -1.34 13.46
C SER A 24 -1.15 -1.57 13.25
N VAL A 25 -0.65 -2.81 13.27
CA VAL A 25 0.80 -3.04 13.15
C VAL A 25 1.36 -2.62 11.79
N VAL A 26 0.68 -2.98 10.70
CA VAL A 26 1.18 -2.74 9.33
C VAL A 26 1.07 -1.26 8.99
N ASP A 27 -0.05 -0.63 9.34
CA ASP A 27 -0.29 0.76 8.99
C ASP A 27 0.51 1.75 9.84
N HIS A 28 0.80 1.44 11.12
CA HIS A 28 1.78 2.23 11.87
C HIS A 28 3.20 2.10 11.30
N ALA A 29 3.58 0.91 10.80
CA ALA A 29 4.86 0.76 10.12
C ALA A 29 4.91 1.57 8.81
N ASN A 30 3.85 1.50 7.99
CA ASN A 30 3.70 2.33 6.79
C ASN A 30 3.82 3.83 7.12
N LEU A 31 3.20 4.27 8.23
CA LEU A 31 3.28 5.65 8.69
C LEU A 31 4.70 6.07 9.09
N VAL A 32 5.47 5.21 9.75
CA VAL A 32 6.89 5.48 10.02
C VAL A 32 7.68 5.67 8.71
N PHE A 33 7.42 4.82 7.70
CA PHE A 33 8.06 4.95 6.40
C PHE A 33 7.59 6.19 5.63
N HIS A 34 6.34 6.62 5.83
CA HIS A 34 5.80 7.88 5.32
C HIS A 34 6.59 9.06 5.91
N GLU A 35 6.70 9.17 7.23
CA GLU A 35 7.46 10.27 7.85
C GLU A 35 8.93 10.27 7.44
N ALA A 36 9.56 9.09 7.37
CA ALA A 36 10.93 8.96 6.87
C ALA A 36 11.06 9.41 5.40
N GLY A 37 10.03 9.14 4.60
CA GLY A 37 9.94 9.56 3.21
C GLY A 37 10.03 11.07 3.04
N HIS A 38 9.34 11.86 3.87
CA HIS A 38 9.47 13.33 3.84
C HIS A 38 10.90 13.80 4.03
N VAL A 39 11.62 13.19 4.98
CA VAL A 39 13.01 13.54 5.26
C VAL A 39 13.92 13.16 4.09
N ILE A 40 13.83 11.93 3.62
CA ILE A 40 14.71 11.40 2.56
C ILE A 40 14.50 12.17 1.25
N PHE A 41 13.25 12.28 0.80
CA PHE A 41 12.92 12.95 -0.47
C PHE A 41 12.97 14.47 -0.35
N GLY A 42 12.81 15.02 0.85
CA GLY A 42 12.93 16.46 1.11
C GLY A 42 14.34 17.02 0.86
N ILE A 43 15.38 16.19 0.98
CA ILE A 43 16.76 16.55 0.62
C ILE A 43 16.85 16.99 -0.85
N LEU A 44 16.03 16.42 -1.72
CA LEU A 44 15.98 16.73 -3.15
C LEU A 44 15.06 17.93 -3.48
N GLY A 45 14.46 18.54 -2.46
CA GLY A 45 13.67 19.76 -2.56
C GLY A 45 12.25 19.61 -2.06
N ARG A 46 11.61 20.75 -1.77
CA ARG A 46 10.29 20.82 -1.13
C ARG A 46 9.18 20.10 -1.88
N THR A 47 9.18 20.15 -3.21
CA THR A 47 8.15 19.47 -4.01
C THR A 47 8.27 17.96 -3.87
N LEU A 48 9.48 17.41 -3.96
CA LEU A 48 9.65 15.97 -3.81
C LEU A 48 9.46 15.53 -2.37
N GLY A 49 9.85 16.35 -1.39
CA GLY A 49 9.54 16.14 0.02
C GLY A 49 8.05 16.02 0.31
N LEU A 50 7.19 16.82 -0.35
CA LEU A 50 5.73 16.72 -0.22
C LEU A 50 5.18 15.36 -0.69
N TYR A 51 5.68 14.84 -1.81
CA TYR A 51 5.32 13.48 -2.26
C TYR A 51 6.05 12.40 -1.46
N GLY A 52 7.09 12.79 -0.72
CA GLY A 52 8.03 11.93 -0.03
C GLY A 52 7.36 10.93 0.89
N GLY A 53 6.30 11.34 1.59
CA GLY A 53 5.56 10.45 2.48
C GLY A 53 4.99 9.23 1.77
N THR A 54 4.14 9.47 0.77
CA THR A 54 3.55 8.38 -0.03
C THR A 54 4.61 7.58 -0.78
N LEU A 55 5.66 8.23 -1.30
CA LEU A 55 6.77 7.53 -1.96
C LEU A 55 7.54 6.63 -0.99
N GLY A 56 7.79 7.08 0.23
CA GLY A 56 8.52 6.36 1.27
C GLY A 56 7.83 5.06 1.65
N GLN A 57 6.55 5.12 2.01
CA GLN A 57 5.81 3.92 2.40
C GLN A 57 5.63 2.91 1.26
N LEU A 58 5.55 3.37 0.00
CA LEU A 58 5.46 2.48 -1.17
C LEU A 58 6.83 1.89 -1.57
N ALA A 59 7.92 2.62 -1.35
CA ALA A 59 9.26 2.17 -1.72
C ALA A 59 9.70 0.92 -0.94
N ILE A 60 9.35 0.82 0.34
CA ILE A 60 9.77 -0.29 1.20
C ILE A 60 9.25 -1.65 0.69
N PRO A 61 7.93 -1.88 0.52
CA PRO A 61 7.44 -3.16 -0.02
C PRO A 61 7.98 -3.44 -1.42
N LEU A 62 8.24 -2.41 -2.25
CA LEU A 62 8.89 -2.61 -3.56
C LEU A 62 10.33 -3.10 -3.44
N ILE A 63 11.14 -2.52 -2.55
CA ILE A 63 12.52 -2.95 -2.30
C ILE A 63 12.54 -4.39 -1.77
N VAL A 64 11.67 -4.70 -0.81
CA VAL A 64 11.54 -6.05 -0.25
C VAL A 64 11.09 -7.04 -1.33
N GLY A 65 10.11 -6.67 -2.16
CA GLY A 65 9.65 -7.47 -3.29
C GLY A 65 10.77 -7.71 -4.31
N ALA A 66 11.54 -6.69 -4.68
CA ALA A 66 12.67 -6.82 -5.58
C ALA A 66 13.74 -7.78 -5.03
N ALA A 67 14.05 -7.70 -3.74
CA ALA A 67 14.99 -8.62 -3.11
C ALA A 67 14.50 -10.09 -3.19
N PHE A 68 13.23 -10.35 -2.93
CA PHE A 68 12.66 -11.70 -3.04
C PHE A 68 12.48 -12.18 -4.47
N LEU A 69 12.25 -11.27 -5.41
CA LEU A 69 12.26 -11.59 -6.85
C LEU A 69 13.64 -12.09 -7.28
N LEU A 70 14.71 -11.42 -6.86
CA LEU A 70 16.09 -11.84 -7.14
C LEU A 70 16.43 -13.20 -6.51
N GLN A 71 15.88 -13.48 -5.33
CA GLN A 71 16.01 -14.78 -4.64
C GLN A 71 15.08 -15.87 -5.20
N ARG A 72 14.18 -15.52 -6.13
CA ARG A 72 13.15 -16.40 -6.71
C ARG A 72 12.13 -16.95 -5.69
N GLU A 73 11.97 -16.26 -4.56
CA GLU A 73 11.06 -16.63 -3.47
C GLU A 73 9.63 -16.15 -3.73
N ALA A 74 8.84 -17.03 -4.34
CA ALA A 74 7.47 -16.76 -4.81
C ALA A 74 6.54 -16.17 -3.75
N VAL A 75 6.57 -16.81 -2.58
CA VAL A 75 5.65 -16.52 -1.49
C VAL A 75 5.98 -15.19 -0.85
N SER A 76 7.27 -14.96 -0.58
CA SER A 76 7.76 -13.71 -0.01
C SER A 76 7.54 -12.52 -0.96
N LEU A 77 7.72 -12.72 -2.27
CA LEU A 77 7.36 -11.74 -3.28
C LEU A 77 5.86 -11.41 -3.26
N ALA A 78 5.00 -12.43 -3.16
CA ALA A 78 3.56 -12.20 -3.09
C ALA A 78 3.14 -11.47 -1.81
N ILE A 79 3.74 -11.79 -0.67
CA ILE A 79 3.51 -11.08 0.59
C ILE A 79 3.91 -9.60 0.45
N ALA A 80 5.08 -9.31 -0.13
CA ALA A 80 5.50 -7.95 -0.39
C ALA A 80 4.56 -7.21 -1.37
N GLY A 81 4.06 -7.91 -2.39
CA GLY A 81 3.07 -7.36 -3.34
C GLY A 81 1.72 -7.05 -2.68
N VAL A 82 1.22 -7.94 -1.81
CA VAL A 82 0.00 -7.67 -1.03
C VAL A 82 0.21 -6.48 -0.09
N TRP A 83 1.36 -6.40 0.57
CA TRP A 83 1.70 -5.24 1.41
C TRP A 83 1.76 -3.93 0.60
N PHE A 84 2.35 -3.95 -0.60
CA PHE A 84 2.36 -2.80 -1.50
C PHE A 84 0.95 -2.30 -1.84
N PHE A 85 0.04 -3.21 -2.20
CA PHE A 85 -1.33 -2.81 -2.54
C PHE A 85 -2.20 -2.52 -1.32
N GLN A 86 -1.90 -3.09 -0.15
CA GLN A 86 -2.58 -2.73 1.09
C GLN A 86 -2.32 -1.27 1.47
N ASN A 87 -1.12 -0.74 1.22
CA ASN A 87 -0.82 0.69 1.42
C ASN A 87 -1.82 1.61 0.70
N PHE A 88 -2.39 1.18 -0.43
CA PHE A 88 -3.34 2.00 -1.18
C PHE A 88 -4.62 2.27 -0.39
N LEU A 89 -5.02 1.37 0.53
CA LEU A 89 -6.19 1.59 1.39
C LEU A 89 -5.92 2.71 2.40
N ASN A 90 -4.73 2.73 3.00
CA ASN A 90 -4.27 3.79 3.89
C ASN A 90 -4.14 5.13 3.14
N ILE A 91 -3.48 5.11 1.98
CA ILE A 91 -3.35 6.28 1.11
C ILE A 91 -4.73 6.82 0.71
N ALA A 92 -5.66 5.95 0.31
CA ALA A 92 -7.01 6.36 -0.07
C ALA A 92 -7.76 7.01 1.10
N ARG A 93 -7.65 6.47 2.31
CA ARG A 93 -8.20 7.09 3.53
C ARG A 93 -7.63 8.49 3.73
N TYR A 94 -6.32 8.65 3.55
CA TYR A 94 -5.66 9.95 3.71
C TYR A 94 -6.04 10.95 2.58
N ILE A 95 -6.19 10.48 1.34
CA ILE A 95 -6.73 11.28 0.22
C ILE A 95 -8.15 11.73 0.54
N ALA A 96 -9.03 10.84 1.00
CA ALA A 96 -10.42 11.18 1.32
C ALA A 96 -10.53 12.22 2.44
N ASP A 97 -9.54 12.28 3.32
CA ASP A 97 -9.42 13.27 4.40
C ASP A 97 -8.89 14.63 3.94
N ALA A 98 -8.43 14.79 2.69
CA ALA A 98 -7.70 15.98 2.22
C ALA A 98 -8.43 17.31 2.47
N ARG A 99 -9.77 17.36 2.34
CA ARG A 99 -10.56 18.58 2.63
C ARG A 99 -10.99 18.70 4.07
N VAL A 100 -11.32 17.59 4.73
CA VAL A 100 -11.95 17.59 6.06
C VAL A 100 -10.94 17.58 7.19
N GLN A 101 -9.73 17.05 6.95
CA GLN A 101 -8.56 17.12 7.82
C GLN A 101 -8.84 16.63 9.25
N LEU A 102 -9.57 15.52 9.35
CA LEU A 102 -9.97 14.91 10.62
C LEU A 102 -8.93 13.90 11.12
N LEU A 103 -8.09 13.35 10.23
CA LEU A 103 -7.07 12.41 10.65
C LEU A 103 -5.99 13.11 11.48
N PRO A 104 -5.62 12.57 12.65
CA PRO A 104 -4.52 13.11 13.42
C PRO A 104 -3.21 12.90 12.67
N LEU A 105 -2.46 13.98 12.44
CA LEU A 105 -1.15 13.92 11.82
C LEU A 105 -0.08 13.52 12.84
N VAL A 106 0.83 12.65 12.43
CA VAL A 106 2.04 12.37 13.20
C VAL A 106 2.98 13.56 13.06
N GLY A 107 3.47 14.10 14.18
CA GLY A 107 4.39 15.24 14.18
C GLY A 107 3.74 16.61 13.96
N GLY A 108 2.42 16.70 13.74
CA GLY A 108 1.68 17.97 13.64
C GLY A 108 2.02 18.82 12.41
N GLY A 109 2.45 18.18 11.32
CA GLY A 109 2.81 18.83 10.04
C GLY A 109 1.60 19.24 9.19
N ASP A 110 1.84 19.45 7.89
CA ASP A 110 0.80 19.79 6.92
C ASP A 110 0.06 18.53 6.41
N HIS A 111 -1.19 18.67 5.96
CA HIS A 111 -1.90 17.60 5.26
C HIS A 111 -1.38 17.45 3.82
N ASP A 112 -0.50 16.49 3.56
CA ASP A 112 0.15 16.27 2.27
C ASP A 112 -0.84 16.23 1.10
N TRP A 113 -1.87 15.38 1.20
CA TRP A 113 -2.83 15.20 0.12
C TRP A 113 -3.74 16.43 -0.07
N ALA A 114 -3.97 17.23 0.96
CA ALA A 114 -4.62 18.53 0.81
C ALA A 114 -3.77 19.45 -0.07
N ASN A 115 -2.46 19.50 0.18
CA ASN A 115 -1.52 20.30 -0.60
C ASN A 115 -1.32 19.77 -2.02
N ILE A 116 -1.18 18.45 -2.19
CA ILE A 116 -1.01 17.78 -3.48
C ILE A 116 -2.24 18.04 -4.36
N LEU A 117 -3.45 17.76 -3.86
CA LEU A 117 -4.66 17.95 -4.65
C LEU A 117 -4.97 19.42 -4.91
N SER A 118 -4.66 20.31 -3.96
CA SER A 118 -4.74 21.77 -4.18
C SER A 118 -3.86 22.20 -5.34
N ARG A 119 -2.60 21.74 -5.40
CA ARG A 119 -1.66 22.05 -6.50
C ARG A 119 -2.16 21.53 -7.84
N TRP A 120 -2.86 20.41 -7.85
CA TRP A 120 -3.45 19.84 -9.07
C TRP A 120 -4.79 20.46 -9.46
N GLY A 121 -5.35 21.37 -8.65
CA GLY A 121 -6.73 21.86 -8.84
C GLY A 121 -7.79 20.76 -8.68
N ALA A 122 -7.44 19.65 -8.02
CA ALA A 122 -8.26 18.44 -7.90
C ALA A 122 -8.80 18.21 -6.47
N LEU A 123 -8.66 19.19 -5.58
CA LEU A 123 -9.06 19.05 -4.16
C LEU A 123 -10.54 18.64 -4.00
N ALA A 124 -11.43 19.14 -4.86
CA ALA A 124 -12.85 18.77 -4.82
C ALA A 124 -13.13 17.31 -5.22
N ALA A 125 -12.18 16.64 -5.87
CA ALA A 125 -12.29 15.26 -6.32
C ALA A 125 -11.62 14.24 -5.38
N ASP A 126 -11.13 14.68 -4.22
CA ASP A 126 -10.49 13.87 -3.18
C ASP A 126 -11.17 12.50 -2.92
N THR A 127 -12.47 12.45 -2.65
CA THR A 127 -13.22 11.22 -2.36
C THR A 127 -13.36 10.32 -3.58
N ARG A 128 -13.48 10.89 -4.78
CA ARG A 128 -13.51 10.12 -6.03
C ARG A 128 -12.14 9.50 -6.31
N ILE A 129 -11.07 10.26 -6.11
CA ILE A 129 -9.69 9.79 -6.26
C ILE A 129 -9.42 8.69 -5.24
N ALA A 130 -9.80 8.89 -3.97
CA ALA A 130 -9.73 7.88 -2.93
C ALA A 130 -10.45 6.59 -3.33
N GLY A 131 -11.67 6.67 -3.88
CA GLY A 131 -12.39 5.51 -4.38
C GLY A 131 -11.64 4.73 -5.46
N VAL A 132 -10.99 5.43 -6.41
CA VAL A 132 -10.16 4.81 -7.44
C VAL A 132 -8.93 4.13 -6.84
N VAL A 133 -8.25 4.80 -5.90
CA VAL A 133 -7.06 4.26 -5.22
C VAL A 133 -7.43 3.04 -4.37
N THR A 134 -8.56 3.08 -3.65
CA THR A 134 -9.11 1.93 -2.93
C THR A 134 -9.38 0.75 -3.86
N ALA A 135 -10.03 0.99 -5.00
CA ALA A 135 -10.30 -0.07 -5.98
C ALA A 135 -9.00 -0.67 -6.53
N ALA A 136 -8.01 0.16 -6.85
CA ALA A 136 -6.70 -0.29 -7.30
C ALA A 136 -5.99 -1.15 -6.24
N GLY A 137 -6.07 -0.79 -4.96
CA GLY A 137 -5.54 -1.59 -3.85
C GLY A 137 -6.16 -2.98 -3.78
N TRP A 138 -7.49 -3.06 -3.78
CA TRP A 138 -8.19 -4.35 -3.74
C TRP A 138 -7.91 -5.22 -4.96
N ILE A 139 -7.97 -4.65 -6.16
CA ILE A 139 -7.68 -5.36 -7.42
C ILE A 139 -6.23 -5.86 -7.40
N GLY A 140 -5.28 -5.02 -6.98
CA GLY A 140 -3.87 -5.38 -6.92
C GLY A 140 -3.58 -6.51 -5.95
N MET A 141 -4.11 -6.45 -4.72
CA MET A 141 -3.98 -7.55 -3.76
C MET A 141 -4.58 -8.86 -4.30
N ALA A 142 -5.79 -8.79 -4.89
CA ALA A 142 -6.45 -9.95 -5.47
C ALA A 142 -5.65 -10.54 -6.65
N ALA A 143 -5.08 -9.68 -7.51
CA ALA A 143 -4.24 -10.09 -8.63
C ALA A 143 -2.95 -10.79 -8.16
N VAL A 144 -2.29 -10.27 -7.12
CA VAL A 144 -1.09 -10.90 -6.54
C VAL A 144 -1.42 -12.27 -5.95
N TRP A 145 -2.52 -12.38 -5.21
CA TRP A 145 -2.95 -13.69 -4.67
C TRP A 145 -3.31 -14.66 -5.80
N GLY A 146 -4.08 -14.21 -6.79
CA GLY A 146 -4.45 -15.01 -7.95
C GLY A 146 -3.23 -15.50 -8.73
N TRP A 147 -2.23 -14.65 -8.93
CA TRP A 147 -0.95 -15.02 -9.55
C TRP A 147 -0.22 -16.10 -8.76
N LEU A 148 -0.17 -15.99 -7.43
CA LEU A 148 0.50 -16.99 -6.59
C LEU A 148 -0.21 -18.36 -6.66
N VAL A 149 -1.55 -18.36 -6.63
CA VAL A 149 -2.36 -19.59 -6.79
C VAL A 149 -2.16 -20.20 -8.17
N TRP A 150 -2.21 -19.39 -9.22
CA TRP A 150 -1.96 -19.83 -10.59
C TRP A 150 -0.57 -20.46 -10.72
N ARG A 151 0.47 -19.81 -10.17
CA ARG A 151 1.84 -20.32 -10.21
C ARG A 151 1.96 -21.67 -9.52
N TRP A 152 1.31 -21.84 -8.36
CA TRP A 152 1.32 -23.11 -7.66
C TRP A 152 0.65 -24.24 -8.45
N ALA A 153 -0.48 -23.96 -9.09
CA ALA A 153 -1.18 -24.95 -9.91
C ALA A 153 -0.34 -25.45 -11.10
N HIS A 154 0.48 -24.58 -11.69
CA HIS A 154 1.33 -24.94 -12.83
C HIS A 154 2.68 -25.53 -12.39
N SER A 155 3.16 -25.25 -11.18
CA SER A 155 4.37 -25.89 -10.65
C SER A 155 4.19 -27.37 -10.29
N SER A 156 2.95 -27.82 -10.07
CA SER A 156 2.62 -29.23 -9.79
C SER A 156 2.52 -30.10 -11.04
N GLU A 157 2.54 -29.53 -12.25
CA GLU A 157 2.47 -30.28 -13.51
C GLU A 157 3.85 -30.68 -14.05
N GLU A 158 4.94 -30.16 -13.47
CA GLU A 158 6.32 -30.35 -13.95
C GLU A 158 7.11 -31.47 -13.23
N GLU A 159 6.50 -32.25 -12.33
CA GLU A 159 7.18 -33.36 -11.64
C GLU A 159 7.18 -34.63 -12.54
N PRO A 160 8.32 -35.01 -13.15
CA PRO A 160 8.38 -36.23 -13.97
C PRO A 160 8.47 -37.45 -13.04
N ALA A 161 7.62 -38.45 -13.30
CA ALA A 161 7.73 -39.79 -12.72
C ALA A 161 9.02 -40.52 -13.16
#